data_AF-A0A9D2DLI9-F1
#
_entry.id   AF-A0A9D2DLI9-F1
#
_cell.length_a   1.000
_cell.length_b   1.000
_cell.length_c   1.000
_cell.angle_alpha   90.00
_cell.angle_beta   90.00
_cell.angle_gamma   90.00
#
_symmetry.space_group_name_H-M   'P 1'
#
loop_
_entity.id
_entity.type
_entity.pdbx_description
1 polymer ?
#
loop_
_entity_poly.entity_id
_entity_poly.type
_entity_poly.pdbx_seq_one_letter_code
_entity_poly.pdbx_strand_id
1 'polypeptide(L)'
;SIEDGVNARLRAMLRDHRGLSVERRLKAVFWWCYAHSPDPLPAAEILRVMPTDRSIAAIYDRLGERQRLEGAIPRWGDAAVWPELHHSEPYRMDWD
;
A
#
# COMPACT_ATOMS: atom_id res chain seq x y z
N SER A 1 -15.24 8.97 -2.67
CA SER A 1 -14.72 9.37 -1.34
C SER A 1 -13.36 10.05 -1.52
N ILE A 2 -12.93 10.94 -0.60
CA ILE A 2 -11.56 11.51 -0.59
C ILE A 2 -10.51 10.39 -0.51
N GLU A 3 -10.86 9.29 0.16
CA GLU A 3 -10.04 8.07 0.26
C GLU A 3 -9.79 7.39 -1.09
N ASP A 4 -10.73 7.47 -2.04
CA ASP A 4 -10.58 6.82 -3.35
C ASP A 4 -9.53 7.53 -4.21
N GLY A 5 -9.45 8.86 -4.11
CA GLY A 5 -8.49 9.67 -4.86
C GLY A 5 -7.05 9.51 -4.35
N VAL A 6 -6.86 9.52 -3.03
CA VAL A 6 -5.54 9.35 -2.41
C VAL A 6 -5.02 7.93 -2.66
N ASN A 7 -5.83 6.91 -2.41
CA ASN A 7 -5.41 5.53 -2.64
C ASN A 7 -5.14 5.23 -4.11
N ALA A 8 -5.89 5.82 -5.04
CA ALA A 8 -5.61 5.70 -6.47
C ALA A 8 -4.23 6.25 -6.84
N ARG A 9 -3.84 7.40 -6.27
CA ARG A 9 -2.52 8.02 -6.51
C ARG A 9 -1.38 7.22 -5.87
N LEU A 10 -1.58 6.68 -4.66
CA LEU A 10 -0.59 5.79 -4.04
C LEU A 10 -0.39 4.51 -4.85
N ARG A 11 -1.48 3.90 -5.34
CA ARG A 11 -1.41 2.73 -6.24
C ARG A 11 -0.74 3.08 -7.57
N ALA A 12 -0.94 4.26 -8.13
CA ALA A 12 -0.22 4.72 -9.31
C ALA A 12 1.28 4.85 -9.04
N MET A 13 1.66 5.51 -7.93
CA MET A 13 3.05 5.67 -7.54
C MET A 13 3.80 4.34 -7.43
N LEU A 14 3.18 3.33 -6.82
CA LEU A 14 3.77 1.99 -6.72
C LEU A 14 3.92 1.28 -8.08
N ARG A 15 2.99 1.52 -9.02
CA ARG A 15 3.03 0.96 -10.38
C ARG A 15 4.12 1.63 -11.22
N ASP A 16 4.19 2.96 -11.20
CA ASP A 16 5.13 3.75 -12.00
C ASP A 16 6.58 3.50 -11.55
N HIS A 17 6.78 3.20 -10.27
CA HIS A 17 8.09 2.94 -9.68
C HIS A 17 8.39 1.44 -9.49
N ARG A 18 7.66 0.52 -10.13
CA ARG A 18 7.80 -0.94 -9.94
C ARG A 18 9.21 -1.50 -10.18
N GLY A 19 10.04 -0.80 -10.95
CA GLY A 19 11.45 -1.17 -11.21
C GLY A 19 12.43 -0.76 -10.10
N LEU A 20 11.97 -0.02 -9.09
CA LEU A 20 12.78 0.35 -7.92
C LEU A 20 12.65 -0.68 -6.81
N SER A 21 13.65 -0.72 -5.92
CA SER A 21 13.58 -1.54 -4.72
C SER A 21 12.37 -1.16 -3.86
N VAL A 22 11.92 -2.10 -3.04
CA VAL A 22 10.78 -1.90 -2.13
C VAL A 22 10.99 -0.69 -1.23
N GLU A 23 12.21 -0.51 -0.70
CA GLU A 23 12.60 0.62 0.15
C GLU A 23 12.44 1.95 -0.59
N ARG A 24 12.90 2.03 -1.85
CA ARG A 24 12.78 3.23 -2.67
C ARG A 24 11.33 3.56 -3.00
N ARG A 25 10.50 2.55 -3.28
CA ARG A 25 9.06 2.74 -3.51
C ARG A 25 8.34 3.23 -2.25
N LEU A 26 8.67 2.67 -1.08
CA LEU A 26 8.14 3.14 0.20
C LEU A 26 8.54 4.60 0.46
N LYS A 27 9.81 4.95 0.31
CA LYS A 27 10.29 6.33 0.45
C LYS A 27 9.57 7.30 -0.50
N ALA A 28 9.33 6.90 -1.75
CA ALA A 28 8.56 7.71 -2.69
C ALA A 28 7.12 7.96 -2.21
N VAL A 29 6.45 6.92 -1.69
CA VAL A 29 5.12 7.04 -1.09
C VAL A 29 5.12 7.99 0.12
N PHE A 30 6.06 7.82 1.04
CA PHE A 30 6.19 8.73 2.20
C PHE A 30 6.43 10.19 1.77
N TRP A 31 7.28 10.39 0.77
CA TRP A 31 7.53 11.72 0.21
C TRP A 31 6.27 12.33 -0.42
N TRP A 32 5.49 11.52 -1.14
CA TRP A 32 4.24 11.98 -1.73
C TRP A 32 3.22 12.37 -0.66
N CYS A 33 3.06 11.56 0.39
CA CYS A 33 2.22 11.90 1.54
C CYS A 33 2.68 13.19 2.22
N TYR A 34 3.99 13.38 2.38
CA TYR A 34 4.55 14.61 2.92
C TYR A 34 4.18 15.83 2.06
N ALA A 35 4.44 15.78 0.75
CA ALA A 35 4.19 16.88 -0.17
C ALA A 35 2.70 17.23 -0.34
N HIS A 36 1.80 16.29 0.01
CA HIS A 36 0.35 16.46 -0.06
C HIS A 36 -0.30 16.57 1.32
N SER A 37 0.50 16.71 2.39
CA SER A 37 -0.01 17.02 3.72
C SER A 37 -0.50 18.47 3.76
N PRO A 38 -1.68 18.77 4.34
CA PRO A 38 -2.14 20.14 4.51
C PRO A 38 -1.26 20.95 5.48
N ASP A 39 -0.53 20.26 6.38
CA ASP A 39 0.43 20.85 7.31
C ASP A 39 1.70 19.98 7.34
N PRO A 40 2.64 20.20 6.39
CA PRO A 40 3.86 19.42 6.31
C PRO A 40 4.84 19.80 7.44
N LEU A 41 5.47 18.79 8.05
CA LEU A 41 6.58 19.03 8.99
C LEU A 41 7.71 19.86 8.32
N PRO A 42 8.47 20.64 9.10
CA PRO A 42 9.67 21.31 8.59
C PRO A 42 10.65 20.30 7.99
N ALA A 43 11.38 20.73 6.96
CA ALA A 43 12.31 19.86 6.22
C ALA A 43 13.29 19.09 7.13
N ALA A 44 13.79 19.76 8.18
CA ALA A 44 14.70 19.18 9.15
C ALA A 44 14.05 18.07 10.00
N GLU A 45 12.75 18.17 10.30
CA GLU A 45 12.02 17.19 11.09
C GLU A 45 11.61 15.96 10.26
N ILE A 46 11.29 16.15 8.97
CA ILE A 46 10.98 15.03 8.07
C ILE A 46 12.14 14.05 8.00
N LEU A 47 13.37 14.54 7.92
CA LEU A 47 14.56 13.68 7.85
C LEU A 47 14.69 12.77 9.07
N ARG A 48 14.12 13.16 10.21
CA ARG A 48 14.13 12.38 11.46
C ARG A 48 13.03 11.32 11.48
N VAL A 49 11.88 11.60 10.88
CA VAL A 49 10.71 10.71 10.90
C VAL A 49 10.59 9.83 9.65
N MET A 50 11.26 10.18 8.55
CA MET A 50 11.30 9.40 7.33
C MET A 50 11.93 8.03 7.63
N PRO A 51 11.31 6.92 7.18
CA PRO A 51 11.90 5.61 7.39
C PRO A 51 13.27 5.48 6.71
N THR A 52 14.24 5.06 7.50
CA THR A 52 15.58 4.63 7.05
C THR A 52 15.51 3.24 6.44
N ASP A 53 16.53 2.87 5.65
CA ASP A 53 16.59 1.51 5.09
C ASP A 53 16.64 0.45 6.20
N ARG A 54 17.33 0.76 7.32
CA ARG A 54 17.36 -0.11 8.51
C ARG A 54 15.98 -0.29 9.13
N SER A 55 15.22 0.79 9.31
CA SER A 55 13.87 0.70 9.88
C SER A 55 12.89 -0.01 8.95
N ILE A 56 13.06 0.12 7.63
CA ILE A 56 12.25 -0.61 6.65
C ILE A 56 12.57 -2.10 6.74
N ALA A 57 13.85 -2.47 6.74
CA ALA A 57 14.28 -3.87 6.91
C ALA A 57 13.75 -4.47 8.21
N ALA A 58 13.85 -3.74 9.35
CA ALA A 58 13.33 -4.21 10.63
C ALA A 58 11.80 -4.43 10.64
N ILE A 59 11.05 -3.60 9.92
CA ILE A 59 9.60 -3.80 9.75
C ILE A 59 9.33 -5.08 8.94
N TYR A 60 10.07 -5.31 7.86
CA TYR A 60 9.95 -6.54 7.07
C TYR A 60 10.34 -7.79 7.86
N ASP A 61 11.41 -7.74 8.64
CA ASP A 61 11.82 -8.85 9.51
C ASP A 61 10.73 -9.16 10.53
N ARG A 62 10.17 -8.14 11.19
CA ARG A 62 9.07 -8.31 12.14
C ARG A 62 7.80 -8.86 11.47
N LEU A 63 7.49 -8.40 10.27
CA LEU A 63 6.35 -8.91 9.50
C LEU A 63 6.58 -10.34 9.00
N GLY A 64 7.81 -10.70 8.66
CA GLY A 64 8.20 -12.05 8.27
C GLY A 64 8.18 -13.01 9.46
N GLU A 65 8.63 -12.58 10.63
CA GLU A 65 8.50 -13.30 11.90
C GLU A 65 7.03 -13.53 12.24
N ARG A 66 6.22 -12.48 12.12
CA ARG A 66 4.77 -12.55 12.32
C ARG A 66 4.09 -13.44 11.28
N GLN A 67 4.49 -13.41 10.01
CA GLN A 67 3.98 -14.31 8.97
C GLN A 67 4.39 -15.77 9.19
N ARG A 68 5.60 -16.06 9.70
CA ARG A 68 5.99 -17.42 10.09
C ARG A 68 5.15 -17.92 11.26
N LEU A 69 4.83 -17.05 12.22
CA LEU A 69 3.94 -17.36 13.33
C LEU A 69 2.48 -17.50 12.88
N GLU A 70 2.04 -16.71 11.90
CA GLU A 70 0.65 -16.66 11.41
C GLU A 70 0.35 -17.70 10.31
N GLY A 71 1.35 -18.23 9.58
CA GLY A 71 1.32 -19.45 8.75
C GLY A 71 0.24 -19.63 7.65
N ALA A 72 -0.78 -18.78 7.59
CA ALA A 72 -2.02 -19.04 6.84
C ALA A 72 -2.66 -17.78 6.23
N ILE A 73 -1.94 -16.66 6.15
CA ILE A 73 -2.46 -15.44 5.49
C ILE A 73 -1.74 -15.27 4.15
N PRO A 74 -2.47 -15.23 3.01
CA PRO A 74 -1.87 -15.12 1.69
C PRO A 74 -0.94 -13.90 1.60
N ARG A 75 0.18 -14.07 0.89
CA ARG A 75 1.19 -13.01 0.71
C ARG A 75 0.53 -11.75 0.16
N TRP A 76 1.05 -10.57 0.52
CA TRP A 76 0.60 -9.33 -0.11
C TRP A 76 1.00 -9.37 -1.59
N GLY A 77 0.04 -9.66 -2.46
CA GLY A 77 0.23 -10.03 -3.87
C GLY A 77 -0.45 -11.34 -4.30
N ASP A 78 -0.78 -12.23 -3.36
CA ASP A 78 -1.43 -13.53 -3.58
C ASP A 78 -2.79 -13.67 -2.88
N ALA A 79 -3.23 -12.69 -2.08
CA ALA A 79 -4.58 -12.69 -1.53
C ALA A 79 -5.58 -12.32 -2.63
N ALA A 80 -6.64 -13.14 -2.78
CA ALA A 80 -7.81 -12.84 -3.59
C ALA A 80 -8.13 -11.34 -3.51
N VAL A 81 -8.06 -10.67 -4.66
CA VAL A 81 -8.41 -9.26 -4.77
C VAL A 81 -9.89 -9.17 -4.42
N TRP A 82 -10.28 -8.14 -3.67
CA TRP A 82 -11.66 -7.85 -3.26
C TRP A 82 -12.78 -7.88 -4.35
N PRO A 83 -12.54 -7.91 -5.68
CA PRO A 83 -13.61 -8.14 -6.66
C PRO A 83 -14.28 -9.51 -6.59
N GLU A 84 -13.67 -10.55 -6.01
CA GLU A 84 -14.29 -11.89 -5.94
C GLU A 84 -15.43 -11.99 -4.89
N LEU A 85 -15.59 -10.99 -4.02
CA LEU A 85 -16.64 -10.95 -2.98
C LEU A 85 -17.92 -10.20 -3.40
N HIS A 86 -17.96 -9.66 -4.62
CA HIS A 86 -19.15 -9.02 -5.17
C HIS A 86 -19.47 -9.55 -6.57
N HIS A 87 -19.74 -10.85 -6.65
CA HIS A 87 -20.77 -11.30 -7.60
C HIS A 87 -22.12 -10.77 -7.10
N SER A 88 -22.59 -9.69 -7.69
CA SER A 88 -24.01 -9.36 -7.66
C SER A 88 -24.66 -9.87 -8.94
N GLU A 89 -24.82 -11.19 -9.03
CA GLU A 89 -25.95 -11.77 -9.76
C GLU A 89 -26.92 -12.22 -8.66
N PRO A 90 -28.22 -11.85 -8.69
CA PRO A 90 -29.08 -12.29 -9.80
C PRO A 90 -30.25 -11.34 -10.16
N TYR A 91 -30.67 -11.31 -11.42
CA TYR A 91 -32.10 -11.54 -11.76
C TYR A 91 -32.24 -11.95 -13.23
N ARG A 92 -32.85 -13.11 -13.42
CA ARG A 92 -33.34 -13.65 -14.69
C ARG A 92 -34.35 -12.69 -15.29
N MET A 93 -34.11 -12.21 -16.51
CA MET A 93 -35.16 -11.60 -17.34
C MET A 93 -35.32 -12.48 -18.57
N ASP A 94 -36.17 -13.49 -18.43
CA ASP A 94 -36.84 -14.11 -19.55
C ASP A 94 -37.94 -13.17 -20.05
N TRP A 95 -37.71 -12.59 -21.22
CA TRP A 95 -38.77 -12.21 -22.14
C TRP A 95 -38.32 -12.64 -23.53
N ASP A 96 -39.22 -13.34 -24.24
CA ASP A 96 -39.06 -13.82 -25.61
C ASP A 96 -38.58 -12.74 -26.61
#